data_AF-A0A7W1FUV3-F1
#
_entry.id   AF-A0A7W1FUV3-F1
#
_cell.length_a   1.000
_cell.length_b   1.000
_cell.length_c   1.000
_cell.angle_alpha   90.00
_cell.angle_beta   90.00
_cell.angle_gamma   90.00
#
_symmetry.space_group_name_H-M   'P 1'
#
loop_
_entity.id
_entity.type
_entity.pdbx_description
1 polymer ?
#
loop_
_entity_poly.entity_id
_entity_poly.type
_entity_poly.pdbx_seq_one_letter_code
_entity_poly.pdbx_strand_id
1 'polypeptide(L)'
;MRLLAAAGARIHLPEVVCCGRPMLSEGLVDEARKNARRNLDLLMPLVELGIPLVGLEPSCILTIRDDYKKLIPDDGRVERLAEATRLFEEAMLDLDGELPLREGAPVLLHGHCHQKALVGTGPTERLLGLAADVEVVDSGCCGMAGLFGYEKGHYEVSMKMGERRLFPAVRGAGERVVVAPGTSCREQILDGTQRRALHPAEYLAPLLDGSS
;
A
#
# COMPACT_ATOMS: atom_id res chain seq x y z
N MET A 1 0.04 -2.33 -13.37
CA MET A 1 -0.70 -2.42 -14.66
C MET A 1 -0.59 -3.81 -15.29
N ARG A 2 0.61 -4.32 -15.60
CA ARG A 2 0.78 -5.66 -16.22
C ARG A 2 0.01 -6.78 -15.51
N LEU A 3 0.09 -6.87 -14.18
CA LEU A 3 -0.61 -7.88 -13.38
C LEU A 3 -2.14 -7.78 -13.49
N LEU A 4 -2.70 -6.58 -13.30
CA LEU A 4 -4.14 -6.35 -13.44
C LEU A 4 -4.64 -6.70 -14.85
N ALA A 5 -3.88 -6.32 -15.89
CA ALA A 5 -4.21 -6.66 -17.27
C ALA A 5 -4.13 -8.17 -17.53
N ALA A 6 -3.12 -8.86 -16.98
CA ALA A 6 -2.99 -10.31 -17.07
C ALA A 6 -4.14 -11.04 -16.36
N ALA A 7 -4.68 -10.46 -15.28
CA ALA A 7 -5.89 -10.93 -14.61
C ALA A 7 -7.20 -10.51 -15.34
N GLY A 8 -7.11 -10.01 -16.58
CA GLY A 8 -8.28 -9.66 -17.41
C GLY A 8 -8.89 -8.29 -17.14
N ALA A 9 -8.31 -7.48 -16.25
CA ALA A 9 -8.85 -6.15 -15.94
C ALA A 9 -8.48 -5.11 -17.00
N ARG A 10 -9.45 -4.25 -17.35
CA ARG A 10 -9.19 -3.01 -18.08
C ARG A 10 -8.88 -1.89 -17.09
N ILE A 11 -7.82 -1.13 -17.38
CA ILE A 11 -7.30 -0.13 -16.45
C ILE A 11 -7.65 1.26 -16.96
N HIS A 12 -8.22 2.08 -16.09
CA HIS A 12 -8.39 3.51 -16.29
C HIS A 12 -7.55 4.26 -15.26
N LEU A 13 -6.83 5.30 -15.69
CA LEU A 13 -6.05 6.16 -14.80
C LEU A 13 -6.80 7.49 -14.64
N PRO A 14 -7.57 7.66 -13.55
CA PRO A 14 -8.29 8.89 -13.31
C PRO A 14 -7.35 10.02 -12.89
N GLU A 15 -7.81 11.25 -13.05
CA GLU A 15 -7.24 12.37 -12.31
C GLU A 15 -7.58 12.22 -10.82
N VAL A 16 -6.59 12.50 -9.97
CA VAL A 16 -6.74 12.51 -8.51
C VAL A 16 -5.90 13.63 -7.92
N VAL A 17 -6.30 14.13 -6.74
CA VAL A 17 -5.44 14.96 -5.90
C VAL A 17 -4.92 14.14 -4.73
N CYS A 18 -3.91 14.64 -4.03
CA CYS A 18 -3.34 13.99 -2.85
C CYS A 18 -4.45 13.54 -1.88
N CYS A 19 -4.38 12.31 -1.38
CA CYS A 19 -5.38 11.74 -0.48
C CYS A 19 -5.60 12.55 0.81
N GLY A 20 -4.65 13.40 1.20
CA GLY A 20 -4.70 14.21 2.41
C GLY A 20 -3.98 13.60 3.60
N ARG A 21 -3.45 12.36 3.51
CA ARG A 21 -2.73 11.73 4.62
C ARG A 21 -1.58 12.56 5.17
N PRO A 22 -0.68 13.16 4.36
CA PRO A 22 0.38 14.04 4.89
C PRO A 22 -0.20 15.25 5.61
N MET A 23 -1.23 15.88 5.04
CA MET A 23 -1.90 17.04 5.66
C MET A 23 -2.46 16.69 7.03
N LEU A 24 -3.09 15.53 7.17
CA LEU A 24 -3.62 15.07 8.46
C LEU A 24 -2.51 14.83 9.49
N SER A 25 -1.35 14.31 9.08
CA SER A 25 -0.20 14.12 9.98
C SER A 25 0.36 15.46 10.48
N GLU A 26 0.26 16.52 9.68
CA GLU A 26 0.69 17.88 10.02
C GLU A 26 -0.43 18.73 10.67
N GLY A 27 -1.58 18.14 10.98
CA GLY A 27 -2.73 18.86 11.56
C GLY A 27 -3.46 19.80 10.60
N LEU A 28 -3.16 19.75 9.30
CA LEU A 28 -3.79 20.53 8.23
C LEU A 28 -5.15 19.92 7.81
N VAL A 29 -6.06 19.79 8.76
CA VAL A 29 -7.35 19.09 8.61
C VAL A 29 -8.24 19.71 7.52
N ASP A 30 -8.28 21.04 7.44
CA ASP A 30 -9.11 21.73 6.44
C ASP A 30 -8.62 21.50 5.01
N GLU A 31 -7.30 21.44 4.80
CA GLU A 31 -6.73 21.11 3.49
C GLU A 31 -6.98 19.64 3.12
N ALA A 32 -6.86 18.73 4.10
CA ALA A 32 -7.23 17.33 3.89
C ALA A 32 -8.72 17.18 3.51
N ARG A 33 -9.60 17.98 4.14
CA ARG A 33 -11.04 18.01 3.82
C ARG A 33 -11.30 18.51 2.40
N LYS A 34 -10.62 19.57 1.96
CA LYS A 34 -10.72 20.09 0.58
C LYS A 34 -10.31 19.02 -0.44
N ASN A 35 -9.19 18.35 -0.19
CA ASN A 35 -8.73 17.26 -1.05
C ASN A 35 -9.69 16.08 -1.07
N ALA A 36 -10.29 15.72 0.07
CA ALA A 36 -11.28 14.66 0.14
C ALA A 36 -12.51 14.96 -0.72
N ARG A 37 -13.06 16.16 -0.62
CA ARG A 37 -14.19 16.61 -1.47
C ARG A 37 -13.81 16.63 -2.95
N ARG A 38 -12.60 17.10 -3.28
CA ARG A 38 -12.12 17.11 -4.67
C ARG A 38 -11.95 15.72 -5.24
N ASN A 39 -11.42 14.78 -4.45
CA ASN A 39 -11.31 13.38 -4.86
C ASN A 39 -12.69 12.73 -5.05
N LEU A 40 -13.69 13.03 -4.22
CA LEU A 40 -15.07 12.59 -4.47
C LEU A 40 -15.59 13.11 -5.82
N ASP A 41 -15.40 14.40 -6.11
CA ASP A 41 -15.87 14.99 -7.37
C ASP A 41 -15.22 14.33 -8.61
N LEU A 42 -13.95 13.93 -8.50
CA LEU A 42 -13.21 13.28 -9.59
C LEU A 42 -13.54 11.78 -9.73
N LEU A 43 -13.73 11.08 -8.62
CA LEU A 43 -13.79 9.61 -8.61
C LEU A 43 -15.22 9.06 -8.65
N MET A 44 -16.19 9.80 -8.11
CA MET A 44 -17.58 9.32 -8.04
C MET A 44 -18.20 8.98 -9.41
N PRO A 45 -17.95 9.74 -10.50
CA PRO A 45 -18.45 9.34 -11.82
C PRO A 45 -17.98 7.95 -12.27
N LEU A 46 -16.80 7.50 -11.85
CA LEU A 46 -16.27 6.16 -12.16
C LEU A 46 -16.84 5.10 -11.22
N VAL A 47 -16.94 5.41 -9.93
CA VAL A 47 -17.57 4.53 -8.93
C VAL A 47 -19.02 4.24 -9.29
N GLU A 48 -19.75 5.23 -9.82
CA GLU A 48 -21.13 5.08 -10.27
C GLU A 48 -21.29 4.16 -11.49
N LEU A 49 -20.22 3.99 -12.28
CA LEU A 49 -20.15 3.00 -13.35
C LEU A 49 -19.74 1.61 -12.85
N GLY A 50 -19.60 1.42 -11.54
CA GLY A 50 -19.17 0.16 -10.93
C GLY A 50 -17.68 -0.12 -11.07
N ILE A 51 -16.86 0.90 -11.39
CA ILE A 51 -15.41 0.73 -11.51
C ILE A 51 -14.77 0.87 -10.11
N PRO A 52 -14.06 -0.15 -9.61
CA PRO A 52 -13.40 -0.08 -8.32
C PRO A 52 -12.19 0.87 -8.36
N LEU A 53 -11.96 1.60 -7.27
CA LEU A 53 -10.74 2.38 -7.06
C LEU A 53 -9.66 1.48 -6.47
N VAL A 54 -8.54 1.33 -7.18
CA VAL A 54 -7.41 0.51 -6.73
C VAL A 54 -6.19 1.41 -6.54
N GLY A 55 -5.50 1.29 -5.40
CA GLY A 55 -4.22 1.98 -5.22
C GLY A 55 -3.13 1.13 -4.58
N LEU A 56 -1.89 1.58 -4.79
CA LEU A 56 -0.68 0.87 -4.40
C LEU A 56 -0.18 1.28 -3.02
N GLU A 57 -0.42 2.53 -2.63
CA GLU A 57 0.08 3.08 -1.36
C GLU A 57 -0.98 2.88 -0.26
N PRO A 58 -0.72 2.02 0.76
CA PRO A 58 -1.74 1.71 1.74
C PRO A 58 -2.14 2.90 2.60
N SER A 59 -1.22 3.80 2.93
CA SER A 59 -1.56 5.00 3.70
C SER A 59 -2.57 5.88 2.97
N CYS A 60 -2.41 6.05 1.64
CA CYS A 60 -3.33 6.82 0.81
C CYS A 60 -4.70 6.15 0.70
N ILE A 61 -4.71 4.86 0.35
CA ILE A 61 -5.95 4.12 0.11
C ILE A 61 -6.77 3.96 1.38
N LEU A 62 -6.11 3.72 2.52
CA LEU A 62 -6.81 3.60 3.79
C LEU A 62 -7.28 4.96 4.33
N THR A 63 -6.63 6.07 3.97
CA THR A 63 -7.19 7.41 4.23
C THR A 63 -8.47 7.67 3.43
N ILE A 64 -8.51 7.29 2.16
CA ILE A 64 -9.75 7.40 1.36
C ILE A 64 -10.84 6.49 1.93
N ARG A 65 -10.49 5.26 2.32
CA ARG A 65 -11.45 4.25 2.77
C ARG A 65 -11.96 4.46 4.20
N ASP A 66 -11.15 4.98 5.12
CA ASP A 66 -11.49 5.11 6.54
C ASP A 66 -11.55 6.56 7.01
N ASP A 67 -10.51 7.35 6.76
CA ASP A 67 -10.43 8.71 7.31
C ASP A 67 -11.46 9.66 6.68
N TYR A 68 -11.81 9.48 5.39
CA TYR A 68 -12.79 10.36 4.73
C TYR A 68 -14.14 10.34 5.43
N LYS A 69 -14.55 9.19 5.98
CA LYS A 69 -15.80 9.04 6.76
C LYS A 69 -15.85 9.97 7.97
N LYS A 70 -14.68 10.27 8.55
CA LYS A 70 -14.52 11.16 9.70
C LYS A 70 -14.29 12.61 9.28
N LEU A 71 -13.66 12.83 8.13
CA LEU A 71 -13.31 14.17 7.64
C LEU A 71 -14.48 14.94 7.03
N ILE A 72 -15.38 14.22 6.36
CA ILE A 72 -16.55 14.74 5.66
C ILE A 72 -17.78 13.83 5.90
N PRO A 73 -18.19 13.63 7.17
CA PRO A 73 -19.27 12.71 7.53
C PRO A 73 -20.63 13.11 6.94
N ASP A 74 -20.75 14.37 6.53
CA ASP A 74 -21.91 15.00 5.92
C ASP A 74 -22.06 14.69 4.41
N ASP A 75 -21.04 14.14 3.76
CA ASP A 75 -21.09 13.79 2.33
C ASP A 75 -21.39 12.29 2.14
N GLY A 76 -22.64 11.96 1.80
CA GLY A 76 -23.09 10.57 1.64
C GLY A 76 -22.38 9.79 0.52
N ARG A 77 -21.62 10.44 -0.37
CA ARG A 77 -20.82 9.77 -1.40
C ARG A 77 -19.63 9.00 -0.83
N VAL A 78 -19.18 9.36 0.37
CA VAL A 78 -17.99 8.79 1.02
C VAL A 78 -18.13 7.28 1.25
N GLU A 79 -19.29 6.81 1.69
CA GLU A 79 -19.51 5.39 1.93
C GLU A 79 -19.40 4.58 0.64
N ARG A 80 -20.01 5.07 -0.45
CA ARG A 80 -19.93 4.45 -1.77
C ARG A 80 -18.49 4.41 -2.29
N LEU A 81 -17.73 5.51 -2.13
CA LEU A 81 -16.31 5.52 -2.51
C LEU A 81 -15.51 4.52 -1.67
N ALA A 82 -15.72 4.47 -0.36
CA ALA A 82 -15.02 3.56 0.54
C ALA A 82 -15.30 2.08 0.18
N GLU A 83 -16.56 1.74 -0.12
CA GLU A 83 -16.98 0.40 -0.56
C GLU A 83 -16.36 0.00 -1.92
N ALA A 84 -16.14 0.95 -2.81
CA ALA A 84 -15.48 0.72 -4.11
C ALA A 84 -13.94 0.75 -4.02
N THR A 85 -13.37 1.11 -2.88
CA THR A 85 -11.92 1.28 -2.71
C THR A 85 -11.25 -0.01 -2.27
N ARG A 86 -10.17 -0.38 -2.96
CA ARG A 86 -9.37 -1.58 -2.73
C ARG A 86 -7.88 -1.24 -2.65
N LEU A 87 -7.18 -1.91 -1.75
CA LEU A 87 -5.74 -2.07 -1.86
C LEU A 87 -5.44 -2.92 -3.11
N PHE A 88 -4.24 -2.74 -3.67
CA PHE A 88 -3.79 -3.52 -4.83
C PHE A 88 -3.99 -5.03 -4.63
N GLU A 89 -3.63 -5.55 -3.46
CA GLU A 89 -3.66 -6.97 -3.19
C GLU A 89 -5.08 -7.51 -3.03
N GLU A 90 -5.99 -6.70 -2.47
CA GLU A 90 -7.41 -7.01 -2.43
C GLU A 90 -7.99 -7.04 -3.85
N ALA A 91 -7.69 -6.03 -4.67
CA ALA A 91 -8.17 -5.95 -6.05
C ALA A 91 -7.67 -7.11 -6.92
N MET A 92 -6.42 -7.58 -6.73
CA MET A 92 -5.91 -8.74 -7.46
C MET A 92 -6.62 -10.04 -7.04
N LEU A 93 -6.97 -10.17 -5.76
CA LEU A 93 -7.67 -11.35 -5.23
C LEU A 93 -9.17 -11.35 -5.52
N ASP A 94 -9.78 -10.18 -5.72
CA ASP A 94 -11.18 -10.02 -6.14
C ASP A 94 -11.39 -10.36 -7.63
N LEU A 95 -10.32 -10.45 -8.42
CA LEU A 95 -10.39 -10.87 -9.82
C LEU A 95 -10.38 -12.39 -9.90
N ASP A 96 -11.39 -12.97 -10.55
CA ASP A 96 -11.50 -14.42 -10.80
C ASP A 96 -10.49 -14.95 -11.86
N GLY A 97 -9.49 -14.15 -12.23
CA GLY A 97 -8.50 -14.51 -13.24
C GLY A 97 -7.34 -15.31 -12.63
N GLU A 98 -7.07 -16.49 -13.16
CA GLU A 98 -5.83 -17.21 -12.85
C GLU A 98 -4.63 -16.38 -13.34
N LEU A 99 -3.72 -16.07 -12.42
CA LEU A 99 -2.44 -15.44 -12.73
C LEU A 99 -1.42 -16.53 -13.05
N PRO A 100 -0.92 -16.63 -14.30
CA PRO A 100 0.12 -17.60 -14.63
C PRO A 100 1.44 -17.10 -14.05
N LEU A 101 1.72 -17.44 -12.80
CA LEU A 101 2.93 -17.04 -12.08
C LEU A 101 3.89 -18.22 -11.97
N ARG A 102 5.15 -17.96 -12.28
CA ARG A 102 6.26 -18.84 -11.93
C ARG A 102 6.51 -18.81 -10.43
N GLU A 103 7.09 -19.89 -9.93
CA GLU A 103 7.68 -19.91 -8.60
C GLU A 103 8.79 -18.85 -8.50
N GLY A 104 8.69 -18.02 -7.47
CA GLY A 104 9.62 -16.95 -7.15
C GLY A 104 10.48 -17.29 -5.93
N ALA A 105 11.50 -16.46 -5.68
CA ALA A 105 12.32 -16.57 -4.48
C ALA A 105 11.49 -16.28 -3.21
N PRO A 106 11.80 -16.91 -2.06
CA PRO A 106 11.06 -16.70 -0.82
C PRO A 106 11.06 -15.22 -0.41
N VAL A 107 10.00 -14.79 0.26
CA VAL A 107 9.74 -13.37 0.56
C VAL A 107 9.79 -13.12 2.06
N LEU A 108 10.48 -12.03 2.44
CA LEU A 108 10.31 -11.41 3.75
C LEU A 108 9.40 -10.18 3.60
N LEU A 109 8.18 -10.26 4.13
CA LEU A 109 7.16 -9.22 4.02
C LEU A 109 7.17 -8.29 5.24
N HIS A 110 7.35 -6.99 5.00
CA HIS A 110 6.98 -5.95 5.96
C HIS A 110 5.63 -5.34 5.59
N GLY A 111 4.59 -5.72 6.35
CA GLY A 111 3.27 -5.10 6.23
C GLY A 111 3.26 -3.65 6.73
N HIS A 112 2.59 -2.77 5.97
CA HIS A 112 2.47 -1.36 6.31
C HIS A 112 1.68 -1.16 7.62
N CYS A 113 2.04 -0.16 8.43
CA CYS A 113 1.39 0.07 9.73
C CYS A 113 -0.13 0.33 9.59
N HIS A 114 -0.56 1.04 8.54
CA HIS A 114 -1.98 1.26 8.29
C HIS A 114 -2.69 -0.04 7.88
N GLN A 115 -2.05 -0.93 7.10
CA GLN A 115 -2.62 -2.25 6.80
C GLN A 115 -2.81 -3.03 8.10
N LYS A 116 -1.74 -3.19 8.88
CA LYS A 116 -1.74 -3.90 10.16
C LYS A 116 -2.82 -3.38 11.13
N ALA A 117 -3.03 -2.07 11.17
CA ALA A 117 -4.00 -1.45 12.07
C ALA A 117 -5.46 -1.59 11.61
N LEU A 118 -5.73 -1.52 10.30
CA LEU A 118 -7.10 -1.40 9.78
C LEU A 118 -7.63 -2.69 9.14
N VAL A 119 -6.79 -3.45 8.44
CA VAL A 119 -7.23 -4.59 7.61
C VAL A 119 -6.35 -5.84 7.69
N GLY A 120 -5.24 -5.79 8.43
CA GLY A 120 -4.24 -6.84 8.46
C GLY A 120 -3.40 -6.94 7.18
N THR A 121 -2.49 -7.91 7.15
CA THR A 121 -1.58 -8.20 6.03
C THR A 121 -2.01 -9.40 5.18
N GLY A 122 -3.08 -10.09 5.60
CA GLY A 122 -3.55 -11.32 4.97
C GLY A 122 -3.76 -11.25 3.45
N PRO A 123 -4.35 -10.18 2.88
CA PRO A 123 -4.44 -10.05 1.41
C PRO A 123 -3.08 -10.03 0.73
N THR A 124 -2.11 -9.29 1.27
CA THR A 124 -0.74 -9.23 0.74
C THR A 124 -0.04 -10.57 0.84
N GLU A 125 -0.18 -11.27 1.98
CA GLU A 125 0.37 -12.62 2.19
C GLU A 125 -0.20 -13.63 1.19
N ARG A 126 -1.53 -13.67 1.02
CA ARG A 126 -2.18 -14.58 0.08
C ARG A 126 -1.76 -14.32 -1.36
N LEU A 127 -1.70 -13.06 -1.77
CA LEU A 127 -1.32 -12.71 -3.14
C LEU A 127 0.14 -13.10 -3.43
N LEU A 128 1.06 -12.83 -2.51
CA LEU A 128 2.47 -13.24 -2.65
C LEU A 128 2.63 -14.76 -2.57
N GLY A 129 1.82 -15.41 -1.74
CA GLY A 129 1.74 -16.86 -1.57
C GLY A 129 1.34 -17.63 -2.83
N LEU A 130 0.80 -16.96 -3.85
CA LEU A 130 0.56 -17.58 -5.16
C LEU A 130 1.86 -17.98 -5.88
N ALA A 131 3.00 -17.37 -5.52
CA ALA A 131 4.27 -17.58 -6.20
C ALA A 131 5.44 -17.90 -5.26
N ALA A 132 5.29 -17.75 -3.94
CA ALA A 132 6.42 -17.82 -3.01
C ALA A 132 6.04 -18.27 -1.61
N ASP A 133 7.03 -18.80 -0.88
CA ASP A 133 6.98 -18.88 0.59
C ASP A 133 7.09 -17.47 1.18
N VAL A 134 6.21 -17.11 2.12
CA VAL A 134 6.10 -15.76 2.68
C VAL A 134 6.29 -15.78 4.19
N GLU A 135 7.34 -15.10 4.64
CA GLU A 135 7.59 -14.83 6.06
C GLU A 135 7.24 -13.38 6.38
N VAL A 136 6.34 -13.14 7.33
CA VAL A 136 5.95 -11.79 7.74
C VAL A 136 6.79 -11.33 8.93
N VAL A 137 7.40 -10.15 8.80
CA VAL A 137 8.13 -9.54 9.91
C VAL A 137 7.16 -9.08 11.00
N ASP A 138 7.34 -9.63 12.20
CA ASP A 138 6.72 -9.14 13.44
C ASP A 138 7.36 -7.80 13.87
N SER A 139 7.01 -6.74 13.13
CA SER A 139 7.43 -5.37 13.36
C SER A 139 6.24 -4.42 13.44
N GLY A 140 6.39 -3.31 14.18
CA GLY A 140 5.47 -2.18 14.13
C GLY A 140 5.67 -1.31 12.88
N CYS A 141 5.56 0.02 13.05
CA CYS A 141 5.86 0.99 12.00
C CYS A 141 7.34 0.95 11.57
N CYS A 142 7.62 1.25 10.30
CA CYS A 142 8.99 1.35 9.77
C CYS A 142 9.82 2.49 10.38
N GLY A 143 9.16 3.54 10.87
CA GLY A 143 9.81 4.71 11.50
C GLY A 143 9.61 6.02 10.75
N MET A 144 9.31 5.98 9.45
CA MET A 144 9.27 7.20 8.62
C MET A 144 8.05 8.10 8.88
N ALA A 145 6.84 7.52 8.97
CA ALA A 145 5.60 8.22 9.35
C ALA A 145 5.34 9.60 8.67
N GLY A 146 5.69 9.74 7.37
CA GLY A 146 5.58 11.01 6.65
C GLY A 146 6.86 11.85 6.75
N LEU A 147 6.75 13.15 6.99
CA LEU A 147 7.89 14.05 7.19
C LEU A 147 8.63 13.83 8.52
N PHE A 148 7.99 13.15 9.47
CA PHE A 148 8.56 12.85 10.80
C PHE A 148 9.98 12.26 10.69
N GLY A 149 10.21 11.30 9.79
CA GLY A 149 11.53 10.69 9.60
C GLY A 149 12.63 11.65 9.15
N TYR A 150 12.28 12.81 8.57
CA TYR A 150 13.21 13.80 8.03
C TYR A 150 13.40 15.03 8.92
N GLU A 151 12.60 15.20 9.97
CA GLU A 151 12.73 16.33 10.89
C GLU A 151 13.93 16.19 11.83
N LYS A 152 14.65 17.30 12.05
CA LYS A 152 15.86 17.34 12.88
C LYS A 152 15.49 17.01 14.34
N GLY A 153 15.93 15.84 14.81
CA GLY A 153 15.60 15.27 16.12
C GLY A 153 14.67 14.05 16.06
N HIS A 154 13.86 13.92 15.00
CA HIS A 154 12.98 12.78 14.76
C HIS A 154 13.63 11.69 13.92
N TYR A 155 14.67 12.01 13.13
CA TYR A 155 15.48 11.02 12.41
C TYR A 155 16.04 9.93 13.32
N GLU A 156 16.62 10.29 14.47
CA GLU A 156 17.14 9.28 15.42
C GLU A 156 16.04 8.38 15.96
N VAL A 157 14.85 8.92 16.20
CA VAL A 157 13.70 8.15 16.68
C VAL A 157 13.20 7.22 15.57
N SER A 158 13.06 7.70 14.34
CA SER A 158 12.72 6.92 13.16
C SER A 158 13.67 5.73 12.97
N MET A 159 14.98 5.97 13.04
CA MET A 159 15.99 4.92 12.93
C MET A 159 15.91 3.93 14.09
N LYS A 160 15.75 4.41 15.34
CA LYS A 160 15.54 3.54 16.51
C LYS A 160 14.28 2.67 16.37
N MET A 161 13.21 3.17 15.74
CA MET A 161 12.00 2.39 15.47
C MET A 161 12.27 1.25 14.49
N GLY A 162 12.95 1.55 13.37
CA GLY A 162 13.37 0.53 12.40
C GLY A 162 14.28 -0.54 13.02
N GLU A 163 15.24 -0.12 13.86
CA GLU A 163 16.18 -1.00 14.56
C GLU A 163 15.54 -1.97 15.57
N ARG A 164 14.31 -1.75 16.01
CA ARG A 164 13.66 -2.64 16.99
C ARG A 164 13.46 -4.05 16.44
N ARG A 165 12.95 -4.17 15.22
CA ARG A 165 12.54 -5.45 14.62
C ARG A 165 12.74 -5.48 13.10
N LEU A 166 12.41 -4.40 12.41
CA LEU A 166 12.42 -4.35 10.94
C LEU A 166 13.84 -4.48 10.36
N PHE A 167 14.76 -3.61 10.75
CA PHE A 167 16.10 -3.61 10.19
C PHE A 167 16.90 -4.88 10.52
N PRO A 168 16.86 -5.42 11.76
CA PRO A 168 17.46 -6.72 12.05
C PRO A 168 16.91 -7.85 11.17
N ALA A 169 15.58 -7.94 11.00
CA ALA A 169 14.97 -8.96 10.14
C ALA A 169 15.40 -8.81 8.68
N VAL A 170 15.41 -7.58 8.16
CA VAL A 170 15.86 -7.31 6.79
C VAL A 170 17.32 -7.68 6.58
N ARG A 171 18.23 -7.35 7.51
CA ARG A 171 19.65 -7.73 7.43
C ARG A 171 19.85 -9.24 7.56
N GLY A 172 18.99 -9.91 8.32
CA GLY A 172 19.01 -11.36 8.53
C GLY A 172 18.28 -12.19 7.47
N ALA A 173 17.59 -11.59 6.49
CA ALA A 173 16.69 -12.34 5.61
C ALA A 173 17.40 -13.26 4.59
N GLY A 174 18.74 -13.26 4.53
CA GLY A 174 19.51 -14.05 3.58
C GLY A 174 19.09 -13.77 2.13
N GLU A 175 18.77 -14.83 1.40
CA GLU A 175 18.33 -14.78 -0.01
C GLU A 175 16.87 -14.33 -0.20
N ARG A 176 16.10 -14.15 0.88
CA ARG A 176 14.71 -13.69 0.78
C ARG A 176 14.63 -12.31 0.15
N VAL A 177 13.70 -12.14 -0.77
CA VAL A 177 13.35 -10.84 -1.34
C VAL A 177 12.54 -10.06 -0.31
N VAL A 178 12.96 -8.84 0.00
CA VAL A 178 12.24 -7.96 0.92
C VAL A 178 11.09 -7.29 0.19
N VAL A 179 9.87 -7.44 0.69
CA VAL A 179 8.67 -6.83 0.09
C VAL A 179 8.00 -5.92 1.10
N ALA A 180 7.61 -4.71 0.67
CA ALA A 180 6.86 -3.75 1.47
C ALA A 180 5.87 -2.95 0.58
N PRO A 181 4.55 -3.00 0.85
CA PRO A 181 3.55 -2.28 0.05
C PRO A 181 3.68 -0.75 0.14
N GLY A 182 4.07 -0.22 1.30
CA GLY A 182 4.22 1.23 1.50
C GLY A 182 5.51 1.80 0.91
N THR A 183 5.40 2.96 0.29
CA THR A 183 6.49 3.69 -0.37
C THR A 183 7.52 4.18 0.64
N SER A 184 7.07 4.87 1.68
CA SER A 184 7.93 5.31 2.79
C SER A 184 8.59 4.15 3.53
N CYS A 185 7.92 2.99 3.62
CA CYS A 185 8.53 1.78 4.17
C CYS A 185 9.69 1.29 3.32
N ARG A 186 9.57 1.31 1.99
CA ARG A 186 10.66 0.89 1.09
C ARG A 186 11.86 1.83 1.19
N GLU A 187 11.63 3.14 1.25
CA GLU A 187 12.68 4.14 1.44
C GLU A 187 13.37 3.96 2.80
N GLN A 188 12.60 3.83 3.88
CA GLN A 188 13.15 3.61 5.23
C GLN A 188 14.00 2.34 5.32
N ILE A 189 13.59 1.26 4.66
CA ILE A 189 14.36 0.01 4.60
C ILE A 189 15.66 0.23 3.83
N LEU A 190 15.61 0.92 2.69
CA LEU A 190 16.81 1.25 1.91
C LEU A 190 17.79 2.09 2.74
N ASP A 191 17.31 3.15 3.38
CA ASP A 191 18.14 4.04 4.19
C ASP A 191 18.77 3.30 5.37
N GLY A 192 17.98 2.51 6.10
CA GLY A 192 18.43 1.85 7.32
C GLY A 192 19.21 0.55 7.14
N THR A 193 19.08 -0.12 6.00
CA THR A 193 19.73 -1.43 5.79
C THR A 193 20.48 -1.57 4.48
N GLN A 194 20.42 -0.57 3.60
CA GLN A 194 21.00 -0.60 2.24
C GLN A 194 20.47 -1.76 1.38
N ARG A 195 19.32 -2.34 1.76
CA ARG A 195 18.63 -3.39 0.99
C ARG A 195 17.42 -2.76 0.32
N ARG A 196 17.25 -3.02 -0.97
CA ARG A 196 16.07 -2.55 -1.70
C ARG A 196 14.89 -3.46 -1.41
N ALA A 197 13.82 -2.90 -0.83
CA ALA A 197 12.53 -3.57 -0.76
C ALA A 197 11.72 -3.30 -2.04
N LEU A 198 10.92 -4.29 -2.48
CA LEU A 198 10.03 -4.19 -3.63
C LEU A 198 8.58 -3.99 -3.19
N HIS A 199 7.77 -3.32 -4.01
CA HIS A 199 6.32 -3.41 -3.89
C HIS A 199 5.84 -4.83 -4.30
N PRO A 200 4.74 -5.40 -3.74
CA PRO A 200 4.22 -6.71 -4.17
C PRO A 200 4.04 -6.83 -5.69
N ALA A 201 3.50 -5.79 -6.33
CA ALA A 201 3.38 -5.73 -7.79
C ALA A 201 4.73 -5.79 -8.53
N GLU A 202 5.80 -5.20 -7.99
CA GLU A 202 7.14 -5.27 -8.60
C GLU A 202 7.77 -6.65 -8.44
N TYR A 203 7.48 -7.34 -7.33
CA TYR A 203 7.92 -8.71 -7.11
C TYR A 203 7.21 -9.69 -8.06
N LEU A 204 5.89 -9.58 -8.22
CA LEU A 204 5.09 -10.52 -9.01
C LEU A 204 5.14 -10.27 -10.53
N ALA A 205 5.27 -9.02 -10.98
CA ALA A 205 5.28 -8.69 -12.40
C ALA A 205 6.33 -9.45 -13.24
N PRO A 206 7.59 -9.63 -12.78
CA PRO A 206 8.58 -10.43 -13.50
C PRO A 206 8.37 -11.94 -13.35
N LEU A 207 7.42 -12.40 -12.54
CA LEU A 207 7.05 -13.82 -12.41
C LEU A 207 5.90 -14.24 -13.31
N LEU A 208 5.19 -13.28 -13.92
CA LEU A 208 4.20 -13.58 -14.95
C LEU A 208 4.87 -14.38 -16.07
N ASP A 209 4.32 -15.57 -16.35
CA ASP A 209 4.62 -16.31 -17.55
C ASP A 209 3.99 -15.59 -18.72
N GLY A 210 4.85 -15.07 -19.59
CA GLY A 210 4.42 -14.55 -20.87
C GLY A 210 3.95 -15.72 -21.72
N SER A 211 2.65 -15.79 -21.99
CA SER A 211 2.24 -16.24 -23.31
C SER A 211 3.09 -15.46 -24.32
N SER A 212 3.81 -16.20 -25.16
CA SER A 212 4.47 -15.65 -26.35
C SER A 212 3.48 -14.90 -27.24
#